data_AF-A0A1U8BLG7-F1
#
_entry.id   AF-A0A1U8BLG7-F1
#
_cell.length_a   1.000
_cell.length_b   1.000
_cell.length_c   1.000
_cell.angle_alpha   90.00
_cell.angle_beta   90.00
_cell.angle_gamma   90.00
#
_symmetry.space_group_name_H-M   'P 1'
#
loop_
_entity.id
_entity.type
_entity.pdbx_description
1 polymer ?
#
loop_
_entity_poly.entity_id
_entity_poly.type
_entity_poly.pdbx_seq_one_letter_code
_entity_poly.pdbx_strand_id
1 'polypeptide(L)'
;MDSGAQRVSAELPPLLRVYEDGLVERLVGSGFVPATLNDPQTGVSSKDVLISPESAVSARLYLPKLTCNRRKLPILVYFRGGAFCIESAFSFLDHRYLNILVNEANVVAVFVEYRRAPEHLLPVAYDDCWAALEWVSSHSVGRGANYEPWLTDYADFDRIFLGGDSAGGNIVHNVAMRARAQSLPHNL
;
A
#
# COMPACT_ATOMS: atom_id res chain seq x y z
N MET A 1 -8.97 -11.76 42.32
CA MET A 1 -8.44 -12.37 41.09
C MET A 1 -7.57 -11.31 40.46
N ASP A 2 -6.26 -11.39 40.66
CA ASP A 2 -5.32 -10.52 39.95
C ASP A 2 -5.46 -10.86 38.48
N SER A 3 -6.04 -9.94 37.68
CA SER A 3 -5.95 -10.06 36.23
C SER A 3 -4.47 -9.93 35.90
N GLY A 4 -3.82 -11.04 35.53
CA GLY A 4 -2.39 -11.07 35.25
C GLY A 4 -2.03 -9.96 34.27
N ALA A 5 -1.44 -8.88 34.78
CA ALA A 5 -1.08 -7.74 33.95
C ALA A 5 -0.07 -8.24 32.92
N GLN A 6 -0.43 -8.15 31.63
CA GLN A 6 0.47 -8.54 30.55
C GLN A 6 1.75 -7.72 30.69
N ARG A 7 2.88 -8.42 30.85
CA ARG A 7 4.18 -7.79 31.02
C ARG A 7 4.64 -7.19 29.71
N VAL A 8 5.12 -5.96 29.79
CA VAL A 8 5.61 -5.21 28.64
C VAL A 8 7.10 -5.49 28.48
N SER A 9 7.50 -5.95 27.30
CA SER A 9 8.89 -6.24 26.95
C SER A 9 9.61 -5.04 26.33
N ALA A 10 8.88 -4.20 25.58
CA ALA A 10 9.39 -2.96 25.01
C ALA A 10 8.26 -1.94 24.80
N GLU A 11 8.58 -0.66 24.91
CA GLU A 11 7.67 0.43 24.55
C GLU A 11 8.39 1.47 23.69
N LEU A 12 7.67 2.00 22.72
CA LEU A 12 8.10 3.17 21.97
C LEU A 12 6.93 4.16 21.90
N PRO A 13 6.57 4.84 23.00
CA PRO A 13 5.47 5.79 22.98
C PRO A 13 5.79 6.99 22.07
N PRO A 14 4.81 7.53 21.33
CA PRO A 14 3.41 7.15 21.32
C PRO A 14 3.06 6.02 20.33
N LEU A 15 4.02 5.34 19.72
CA LEU A 15 3.78 4.47 18.56
C LEU A 15 3.19 3.11 18.94
N LEU A 16 3.88 2.36 19.81
CA LEU A 16 3.52 0.98 20.11
C LEU A 16 4.05 0.49 21.46
N ARG A 17 3.46 -0.60 21.91
CA ARG A 17 3.85 -1.42 23.05
C ARG A 17 3.96 -2.88 22.61
N VAL A 18 5.02 -3.55 23.04
CA VAL A 18 5.25 -4.97 22.81
C VAL A 18 5.19 -5.70 24.14
N TYR A 19 4.42 -6.78 24.20
CA TYR A 19 4.28 -7.61 25.39
C TYR A 19 5.23 -8.81 25.35
N GLU A 20 5.51 -9.41 26.50
CA GLU A 20 6.36 -10.61 26.61
C GLU A 20 5.79 -11.82 25.86
N ASP A 21 4.47 -11.87 25.63
CA ASP A 21 3.80 -12.91 24.85
C ASP A 21 3.87 -12.68 23.32
N GLY A 22 4.52 -11.60 22.89
CA GLY A 22 4.67 -11.22 21.48
C GLY A 22 3.51 -10.39 20.93
N LEU A 23 2.47 -10.09 21.71
CA LEU A 23 1.42 -9.16 21.29
C LEU A 23 2.01 -7.77 21.05
N VAL A 24 1.59 -7.14 19.95
CA VAL A 24 1.95 -5.74 19.63
C VAL A 24 0.69 -4.90 19.66
N GLU A 25 0.61 -4.01 20.65
CA GLU A 25 -0.41 -2.97 20.70
C GLU A 25 0.10 -1.73 19.98
N ARG A 26 -0.64 -1.29 18.96
CA ARG A 26 -0.35 -0.05 18.21
C ARG A 26 -1.18 1.08 18.80
N LEU A 27 -0.50 2.05 19.40
CA LEU A 27 -1.09 3.10 20.22
C LEU A 27 -1.48 4.34 19.40
N VAL A 28 -0.90 4.48 18.20
CA VAL A 28 -1.26 5.49 17.21
C VAL A 28 -1.75 4.77 15.95
N GLY A 29 -2.85 5.28 15.43
CA GLY A 29 -3.54 4.70 14.30
C GLY A 29 -4.90 5.35 14.14
N SER A 30 -5.37 5.45 12.90
CA SER A 30 -6.80 5.65 12.67
C SER A 30 -7.53 4.33 12.44
N GLY A 31 -8.83 4.29 12.72
CA GLY A 31 -9.63 3.07 12.59
C GLY A 31 -9.69 2.55 11.16
N PHE A 32 -9.96 1.24 11.03
CA PHE A 32 -10.20 0.62 9.74
C PHE A 32 -11.39 1.28 9.03
N VAL A 33 -11.26 1.47 7.71
CA VAL A 33 -12.34 1.91 6.82
C VAL A 33 -12.45 0.94 5.64
N PRO A 34 -13.67 0.48 5.28
CA PRO A 34 -13.85 -0.37 4.12
C PRO A 34 -13.56 0.40 2.82
N ALA A 35 -13.24 -0.34 1.77
CA ALA A 35 -13.17 0.25 0.43
C ALA A 35 -14.57 0.74 0.00
N THR A 36 -14.61 1.86 -0.71
CA THR A 36 -15.84 2.55 -1.10
C THR A 36 -15.87 2.80 -2.60
N LEU A 37 -17.00 2.51 -3.25
CA LEU A 37 -17.26 2.94 -4.62
C LEU A 37 -17.83 4.36 -4.63
N ASN A 38 -17.32 5.21 -5.52
CA ASN A 38 -17.75 6.59 -5.69
C ASN A 38 -17.80 7.37 -4.37
N ASP A 39 -16.64 7.55 -3.73
CA ASP A 39 -16.49 8.38 -2.53
C ASP A 39 -17.25 9.72 -2.67
N PRO A 40 -18.12 10.10 -1.72
CA PRO A 40 -18.98 11.27 -1.89
C PRO A 40 -18.24 12.61 -2.03
N GLN A 41 -17.00 12.70 -1.53
CA GLN A 41 -16.24 13.95 -1.56
C GLN A 41 -15.41 14.08 -2.83
N THR A 42 -14.80 12.98 -3.27
CA THR A 42 -13.79 12.98 -4.35
C THR A 42 -14.27 12.26 -5.62
N GLY A 43 -15.32 11.45 -5.53
CA GLY A 43 -15.77 10.56 -6.60
C GLY A 43 -14.85 9.38 -6.88
N VAL A 44 -13.78 9.21 -6.09
CA VAL A 44 -12.82 8.11 -6.23
C VAL A 44 -13.47 6.81 -5.80
N SER A 45 -13.24 5.74 -6.55
CA SER A 45 -13.62 4.38 -6.16
C SER A 45 -12.40 3.63 -5.64
N SER A 46 -12.59 2.79 -4.63
CA SER A 46 -11.54 1.94 -4.07
C SER A 46 -11.99 0.49 -3.93
N LYS A 47 -11.03 -0.43 -3.94
CA LYS A 47 -11.25 -1.86 -3.63
C LYS A 47 -9.97 -2.48 -3.08
N ASP A 48 -10.12 -3.52 -2.27
CA ASP A 48 -8.98 -4.26 -1.70
C ASP A 48 -8.65 -5.47 -2.58
N VAL A 49 -7.36 -5.74 -2.77
CA VAL A 49 -6.83 -6.85 -3.57
C VAL A 49 -5.74 -7.59 -2.82
N LEU A 50 -5.64 -8.89 -3.04
CA LEU A 50 -4.52 -9.72 -2.59
C LEU A 50 -3.47 -9.77 -3.70
N ILE A 51 -2.25 -9.34 -3.40
CA ILE A 51 -1.12 -9.26 -4.34
C ILE A 51 -0.36 -10.59 -4.37
N SER A 52 0.02 -11.10 -3.20
CA SER A 52 0.70 -12.39 -3.07
C SER A 52 0.05 -13.18 -1.93
N PRO A 53 -0.60 -14.31 -2.25
CA PRO A 53 -1.16 -15.21 -1.24
C PRO A 53 -0.10 -15.78 -0.29
N GLU A 54 1.11 -16.02 -0.78
CA GLU A 54 2.20 -16.67 -0.03
C GLU A 54 2.74 -15.77 1.08
N SER A 55 2.82 -14.45 0.81
CA SER A 55 3.32 -13.44 1.75
C SER A 55 2.19 -12.64 2.42
N ALA A 56 0.94 -12.91 2.04
CA ALA A 56 -0.26 -12.17 2.44
C ALA A 56 -0.17 -10.65 2.16
N VAL A 57 0.65 -10.23 1.19
CA VAL A 57 0.73 -8.83 0.76
C VAL A 57 -0.57 -8.48 0.05
N SER A 58 -1.18 -7.38 0.47
CA SER A 58 -2.41 -6.85 -0.09
C SER A 58 -2.26 -5.38 -0.44
N ALA A 59 -3.24 -4.81 -1.12
CA ALA A 59 -3.28 -3.39 -1.40
C ALA A 59 -4.72 -2.90 -1.49
N ARG A 60 -4.90 -1.60 -1.26
CA ARG A 60 -6.10 -0.89 -1.69
C ARG A 60 -5.83 -0.20 -3.02
N LEU A 61 -6.61 -0.56 -4.03
CA LEU A 61 -6.62 0.13 -5.31
C LEU A 61 -7.54 1.34 -5.25
N TYR A 62 -7.18 2.39 -5.99
CA TYR A 62 -7.99 3.60 -6.14
C TYR A 62 -8.09 3.96 -7.62
N LEU A 63 -9.31 4.27 -8.06
CA LEU A 63 -9.64 4.69 -9.40
C LEU A 63 -10.34 6.05 -9.33
N PRO A 64 -9.78 7.12 -9.94
CA PRO A 64 -10.41 8.42 -9.91
C PRO A 64 -11.70 8.39 -10.72
N LYS A 65 -12.54 9.42 -10.53
CA LYS A 65 -13.76 9.56 -11.31
C LYS A 65 -13.42 9.62 -12.81
N LEU A 66 -13.79 8.58 -13.54
CA LEU A 66 -13.52 8.48 -14.96
C LEU A 66 -14.29 9.57 -15.71
N THR A 67 -13.56 10.38 -16.47
CA THR A 67 -14.14 11.31 -17.44
C THR A 67 -14.34 10.60 -18.77
N CYS A 68 -15.16 11.15 -19.67
CA CYS A 68 -15.50 10.54 -20.97
C CYS A 68 -14.30 10.29 -21.91
N ASN A 69 -13.10 10.71 -21.50
CA ASN A 69 -11.88 10.61 -22.26
C ASN A 69 -11.28 9.21 -22.03
N ARG A 70 -11.21 8.38 -23.08
CA ARG A 70 -10.62 7.02 -23.05
C ARG A 70 -9.09 7.00 -22.87
N ARG A 71 -8.50 7.99 -22.20
CA ARG A 71 -7.05 8.05 -21.98
C ARG A 71 -6.68 7.21 -20.77
N LYS A 72 -5.66 6.37 -20.92
CA LYS A 72 -5.03 5.68 -19.80
C LYS A 72 -4.35 6.68 -18.86
N LEU A 73 -4.41 6.39 -17.57
CA LEU A 73 -3.94 7.24 -16.48
C LEU A 73 -2.60 6.74 -15.94
N PRO A 74 -1.72 7.62 -15.45
CA PRO A 74 -0.51 7.19 -14.75
C PRO A 74 -0.83 6.26 -13.57
N ILE A 75 0.12 5.39 -13.23
CA ILE A 75 0.06 4.51 -12.07
C ILE A 75 0.86 5.14 -10.93
N LEU A 76 0.26 5.21 -9.74
CA LEU A 76 0.96 5.55 -8.51
C LEU A 76 1.00 4.32 -7.60
N VAL A 77 2.17 3.72 -7.40
CA VAL A 77 2.38 2.72 -6.35
C VAL A 77 2.81 3.47 -5.09
N TYR A 78 1.96 3.46 -4.06
CA TYR A 78 2.16 4.25 -2.85
C TYR A 78 2.51 3.38 -1.65
N PHE A 79 3.55 3.77 -0.92
CA PHE A 79 4.00 3.14 0.31
C PHE A 79 3.80 4.10 1.48
N ARG A 80 3.02 3.70 2.47
CA ARG A 80 2.71 4.52 3.65
C ARG A 80 3.92 4.78 4.54
N GLY A 81 3.83 5.82 5.37
CA GLY A 81 4.76 6.11 6.46
C GLY A 81 4.55 5.26 7.73
N GLY A 82 4.55 5.87 8.91
CA GLY A 82 4.30 5.14 10.16
C GLY A 82 5.50 4.35 10.71
N ALA A 83 6.72 4.84 10.48
CA ALA A 83 7.96 4.32 11.08
C ALA A 83 8.18 2.80 10.90
N PHE A 84 7.65 2.21 9.82
CA PHE A 84 7.61 0.76 9.55
C PHE A 84 6.73 -0.07 10.51
N CYS A 85 6.10 0.55 11.51
CA CYS A 85 5.48 -0.17 12.62
C CYS A 85 3.98 0.10 12.77
N ILE A 86 3.47 1.28 12.40
CA ILE A 86 2.10 1.71 12.70
C ILE A 86 1.27 2.04 11.46
N GLU A 87 -0.01 2.36 11.68
CA GLU A 87 -1.04 2.71 10.70
C GLU A 87 -1.43 1.52 9.75
N SER A 88 -2.35 1.69 8.79
CA SER A 88 -2.62 0.71 7.69
C SER A 88 -3.03 1.41 6.39
N ALA A 89 -2.80 0.82 5.21
CA ALA A 89 -3.41 1.27 3.94
C ALA A 89 -4.95 1.26 4.00
N PHE A 90 -5.51 0.56 5.00
CA PHE A 90 -6.94 0.50 5.30
C PHE A 90 -7.36 1.42 6.45
N SER A 91 -6.46 2.27 6.96
CA SER A 91 -6.75 3.25 8.01
C SER A 91 -7.51 4.45 7.44
N PHE A 92 -8.36 5.09 8.24
CA PHE A 92 -9.16 6.25 7.83
C PHE A 92 -8.33 7.43 7.29
N LEU A 93 -7.26 7.81 7.99
CA LEU A 93 -6.45 8.96 7.61
C LEU A 93 -5.65 8.70 6.34
N ASP A 94 -5.04 7.51 6.24
CA ASP A 94 -4.32 7.08 5.03
C ASP A 94 -5.29 6.97 3.84
N HIS A 95 -6.46 6.37 4.04
CA HIS A 95 -7.49 6.24 3.01
C HIS A 95 -7.98 7.60 2.51
N ARG A 96 -8.25 8.54 3.43
CA ARG A 96 -8.67 9.91 3.09
C ARG A 96 -7.60 10.64 2.30
N TYR A 97 -6.34 10.53 2.71
CA TYR A 97 -5.21 11.14 2.00
C TYR A 97 -5.11 10.60 0.57
N LEU A 98 -5.18 9.29 0.38
CA LEU A 98 -5.13 8.70 -0.97
C LEU A 98 -6.33 9.07 -1.85
N ASN A 99 -7.54 9.19 -1.30
CA ASN A 99 -8.70 9.68 -2.08
C ASN A 99 -8.44 11.09 -2.63
N ILE A 100 -7.92 12.00 -1.80
CA ILE A 100 -7.62 13.38 -2.22
C ILE A 100 -6.52 13.36 -3.28
N LEU A 101 -5.41 12.65 -3.02
CA LEU A 101 -4.27 12.58 -3.93
C LEU A 101 -4.65 12.00 -5.30
N VAL A 102 -5.42 10.91 -5.32
CA VAL A 102 -5.88 10.26 -6.55
C VAL A 102 -6.78 11.17 -7.38
N ASN A 103 -7.69 11.90 -6.71
CA ASN A 103 -8.57 12.85 -7.36
C ASN A 103 -7.79 14.04 -7.97
N GLU A 104 -6.86 14.61 -7.21
CA GLU A 104 -6.09 15.78 -7.65
C GLU A 104 -5.06 15.44 -8.75
N ALA A 105 -4.38 14.30 -8.62
CA ALA A 105 -3.37 13.87 -9.58
C ALA A 105 -3.96 13.14 -10.80
N ASN A 106 -5.22 12.67 -10.71
CA ASN A 106 -5.90 11.87 -11.72
C ASN A 106 -5.08 10.63 -12.15
N VAL A 107 -4.76 9.79 -11.17
CA VAL A 107 -3.92 8.58 -11.30
C VAL A 107 -4.65 7.34 -10.83
N VAL A 108 -4.34 6.16 -11.37
CA VAL A 108 -4.72 4.89 -10.73
C VAL A 108 -3.70 4.61 -9.64
N ALA A 109 -4.13 4.50 -8.38
CA ALA A 109 -3.22 4.23 -7.28
C ALA A 109 -3.32 2.81 -6.74
N VAL A 110 -2.17 2.27 -6.34
CA VAL A 110 -1.99 0.97 -5.67
C VAL A 110 -1.37 1.27 -4.32
N PHE A 111 -2.18 1.26 -3.27
CA PHE A 111 -1.72 1.55 -1.92
C PHE A 111 -1.37 0.25 -1.18
N VAL A 112 -0.08 -0.02 -1.04
CA VAL A 112 0.41 -1.32 -0.57
C VAL A 112 0.29 -1.45 0.95
N GLU A 113 -0.35 -2.53 1.40
CA GLU A 113 -0.35 -2.98 2.79
C GLU A 113 0.80 -3.97 2.99
N TYR A 114 1.97 -3.44 3.34
CA TYR A 114 3.17 -4.21 3.61
C TYR A 114 3.25 -4.64 5.09
N ARG A 115 3.98 -5.72 5.38
CA ARG A 115 4.15 -6.23 6.74
C ARG A 115 5.00 -5.29 7.59
N ARG A 116 4.60 -5.13 8.85
CA ARG A 116 5.15 -4.13 9.78
C ARG A 116 6.03 -4.78 10.84
N ALA A 117 6.98 -3.99 11.34
CA ALA A 117 7.71 -4.31 12.54
C ALA A 117 6.83 -4.09 13.79
N PRO A 118 7.15 -4.75 14.92
CA PRO A 118 8.26 -5.69 15.12
C PRO A 118 7.99 -7.13 14.67
N GLU A 119 6.75 -7.48 14.30
CA GLU A 119 6.40 -8.84 13.87
C GLU A 119 7.20 -9.28 12.64
N HIS A 120 7.45 -8.33 11.73
CA HIS A 120 8.25 -8.51 10.53
C HIS A 120 9.27 -7.39 10.41
N LEU A 121 10.52 -7.67 10.79
CA LEU A 121 11.62 -6.72 10.68
C LEU A 121 12.03 -6.48 9.22
N LEU A 122 12.70 -5.36 8.97
CA LEU A 122 13.36 -5.14 7.68
C LEU A 122 14.36 -6.27 7.39
N PRO A 123 14.46 -6.76 6.14
CA PRO A 123 14.01 -6.12 4.90
C PRO A 123 12.59 -6.49 4.43
N VAL A 124 11.76 -7.17 5.23
CA VAL A 124 10.46 -7.72 4.77
C VAL A 124 9.56 -6.68 4.10
N ALA A 125 9.45 -5.47 4.66
CA ALA A 125 8.66 -4.40 4.04
C ALA A 125 9.17 -4.00 2.64
N TYR A 126 10.49 -4.06 2.40
CA TYR A 126 11.06 -3.80 1.07
C TYR A 126 10.72 -4.91 0.08
N ASP A 127 10.76 -6.17 0.53
CA ASP A 127 10.41 -7.31 -0.31
C ASP A 127 8.91 -7.32 -0.65
N ASP A 128 8.05 -6.98 0.30
CA ASP A 128 6.61 -6.85 0.08
C ASP A 128 6.28 -5.77 -0.95
N CYS A 129 6.93 -4.60 -0.83
CA CYS A 129 6.72 -3.49 -1.75
C CYS A 129 7.34 -3.75 -3.13
N TRP A 130 8.45 -4.50 -3.19
CA TRP A 130 8.99 -5.00 -4.45
C TRP A 130 8.03 -5.97 -5.14
N ALA A 131 7.51 -6.96 -4.41
CA ALA A 131 6.53 -7.90 -4.93
C ALA A 131 5.26 -7.19 -5.42
N ALA A 132 4.82 -6.13 -4.73
CA ALA A 132 3.72 -5.29 -5.19
C ALA A 132 4.04 -4.58 -6.52
N LEU A 133 5.25 -4.05 -6.69
CA LEU A 133 5.66 -3.41 -7.94
C LEU A 133 5.77 -4.42 -9.10
N GLU A 134 6.30 -5.61 -8.84
CA GLU A 134 6.32 -6.72 -9.82
C GLU A 134 4.90 -7.13 -10.21
N TRP A 135 4.00 -7.27 -9.22
CA TRP A 135 2.60 -7.57 -9.45
C TRP A 135 1.95 -6.52 -10.34
N VAL A 136 2.09 -5.22 -10.02
CA VAL A 136 1.59 -4.12 -10.86
C VAL A 136 2.12 -4.26 -12.28
N SER A 137 3.43 -4.38 -12.45
CA SER A 137 4.09 -4.44 -13.76
C SER A 137 3.64 -5.63 -14.61
N SER A 138 3.29 -6.77 -13.97
CA SER A 138 2.79 -7.96 -14.66
C SER A 138 1.47 -7.75 -15.42
N HIS A 139 0.71 -6.69 -15.11
CA HIS A 139 -0.55 -6.37 -15.79
C HIS A 139 -0.36 -5.64 -17.13
N SER A 140 0.87 -5.27 -17.49
CA SER A 140 1.18 -4.58 -18.74
C SER A 140 0.86 -5.39 -20.00
N VAL A 141 0.81 -6.73 -19.89
CA VAL A 141 0.56 -7.65 -21.03
C VAL A 141 -0.94 -7.83 -21.33
N GLY A 142 -1.82 -7.12 -20.62
CA GLY A 142 -3.25 -7.21 -20.85
C GLY A 142 -3.91 -8.34 -20.06
N ARG A 143 -4.93 -8.99 -20.64
CA ARG A 143 -5.76 -9.99 -19.96
C ARG A 143 -5.01 -11.32 -19.80
N GLY A 144 -4.28 -11.47 -18.69
CA GLY A 144 -3.57 -12.70 -18.28
C GLY A 144 -4.19 -13.39 -17.05
N ALA A 145 -3.46 -14.34 -16.47
CA ALA A 145 -3.87 -15.06 -15.25
C ALA A 145 -4.06 -14.13 -14.04
N ASN A 146 -3.31 -13.03 -13.98
CA ASN A 146 -3.40 -11.99 -12.97
C ASN A 146 -4.17 -10.78 -13.52
N TYR A 147 -5.34 -10.98 -14.12
CA TYR A 147 -6.08 -9.85 -14.70
C TYR A 147 -6.72 -9.00 -13.60
N GLU A 148 -6.30 -7.75 -13.50
CA GLU A 148 -6.93 -6.72 -12.68
C GLU A 148 -7.49 -5.61 -13.61
N PRO A 149 -8.84 -5.50 -13.75
CA PRO A 149 -9.46 -4.55 -14.66
C PRO A 149 -9.01 -3.09 -14.48
N TRP A 150 -8.81 -2.62 -13.24
CA TRP A 150 -8.49 -1.21 -13.02
C TRP A 150 -7.11 -0.83 -13.55
N LEU A 151 -6.14 -1.74 -13.40
CA LEU A 151 -4.81 -1.57 -13.97
C LEU A 151 -4.81 -1.79 -15.49
N THR A 152 -5.47 -2.84 -15.95
CA THR A 152 -5.41 -3.24 -17.37
C THR A 152 -6.16 -2.26 -18.28
N ASP A 153 -7.38 -1.87 -17.88
CA ASP A 153 -8.29 -1.11 -18.73
C ASP A 153 -8.06 0.40 -18.62
N TYR A 154 -7.62 0.90 -17.46
CA TYR A 154 -7.50 2.35 -17.19
C TYR A 154 -6.08 2.85 -16.98
N ALA A 155 -5.08 2.00 -16.76
CA ALA A 155 -3.75 2.45 -16.39
C ALA A 155 -2.73 2.41 -17.54
N ASP A 156 -1.77 3.34 -17.48
CA ASP A 156 -0.69 3.57 -18.43
C ASP A 156 0.64 3.11 -17.83
N PHE A 157 1.15 1.99 -18.34
CA PHE A 157 2.38 1.37 -17.85
C PHE A 157 3.65 2.10 -18.30
N ASP A 158 3.56 3.04 -19.25
CA ASP A 158 4.70 3.92 -19.59
C ASP A 158 4.88 5.04 -18.56
N ARG A 159 3.97 5.17 -17.59
CA ARG A 159 3.94 6.24 -16.58
C ARG A 159 3.67 5.68 -15.18
N ILE A 160 4.63 4.93 -14.65
CA ILE A 160 4.61 4.40 -13.28
C ILE A 160 5.43 5.31 -12.35
N PHE A 161 4.81 5.73 -11.25
CA PHE A 161 5.42 6.54 -10.22
C PHE A 161 5.41 5.79 -8.89
N LEU A 162 6.51 5.91 -8.14
CA LEU A 162 6.59 5.45 -6.75
C LEU A 162 6.39 6.66 -5.84
N GLY A 163 5.51 6.53 -4.86
CA GLY A 163 5.25 7.56 -3.86
C GLY A 163 5.29 6.99 -2.45
N GLY A 164 5.66 7.82 -1.48
CA GLY A 164 5.62 7.44 -0.07
C GLY A 164 6.13 8.52 0.85
N ASP A 165 5.61 8.54 2.07
CA ASP A 165 5.94 9.50 3.11
C ASP A 165 6.75 8.86 4.22
N SER A 166 7.68 9.60 4.84
CA SER A 166 8.48 9.11 5.99
C SER A 166 9.15 7.75 5.72
N ALA A 167 8.82 6.70 6.49
CA ALA A 167 9.27 5.32 6.24
C ALA A 167 8.93 4.82 4.83
N GLY A 168 7.77 5.19 4.29
CA GLY A 168 7.39 4.92 2.90
C GLY A 168 8.33 5.57 1.89
N GLY A 169 8.83 6.77 2.16
CA GLY A 169 9.86 7.41 1.34
C GLY A 169 11.20 6.65 1.36
N ASN A 170 11.56 6.05 2.50
CA ASN A 170 12.70 5.14 2.58
C ASN A 170 12.48 3.86 1.76
N ILE A 171 11.27 3.29 1.79
CA ILE A 171 10.89 2.16 0.93
C ILE A 171 10.99 2.56 -0.55
N VAL A 172 10.44 3.71 -0.96
CA VAL A 172 10.55 4.23 -2.34
C VAL A 172 12.00 4.24 -2.79
N HIS A 173 12.91 4.78 -1.98
CA HIS A 173 14.33 4.83 -2.30
C HIS A 173 14.90 3.43 -2.56
N ASN A 174 14.68 2.48 -1.65
CA ASN A 174 15.24 1.13 -1.76
C ASN A 174 14.64 0.34 -2.93
N VAL A 175 13.32 0.44 -3.14
CA VAL A 175 12.62 -0.20 -4.27
C VAL A 175 13.08 0.38 -5.61
N ALA A 176 13.23 1.70 -5.71
CA ALA A 176 13.75 2.34 -6.93
C ALA A 176 15.20 1.93 -7.23
N MET A 177 16.05 1.85 -6.20
CA MET A 177 17.42 1.37 -6.36
C MET A 177 17.48 -0.10 -6.80
N ARG A 178 16.55 -0.94 -6.31
CA ARG A 178 16.39 -2.32 -6.75
C ARG A 178 15.91 -2.41 -8.20
N ALA A 179 14.94 -1.59 -8.61
CA ALA A 179 14.44 -1.52 -9.99
C ALA A 179 15.53 -1.17 -11.02
N ARG A 180 16.51 -0.34 -10.62
CA ARG A 180 17.68 -0.07 -11.47
C ARG A 180 18.56 -1.30 -11.69
N ALA A 181 18.64 -2.21 -10.72
CA ALA A 181 19.52 -3.36 -10.74
C ALA A 181 18.84 -4.65 -11.24
N GLN A 182 17.51 -4.72 -11.15
CA GLN A 182 16.68 -5.88 -11.50
C GLN A 182 15.54 -5.40 -12.40
N SER A 183 15.47 -5.93 -13.62
CA SER A 183 14.38 -5.59 -14.56
C SER A 183 13.04 -6.04 -14.01
N LEU A 184 12.03 -5.18 -14.11
CA LEU A 184 10.65 -5.57 -13.83
C LEU A 184 10.13 -6.49 -14.95
N PRO A 185 9.04 -7.24 -14.70
CA PRO A 185 8.37 -8.00 -15.74
C PRO A 185 8.13 -7.14 -16.99
N HIS A 186 8.43 -7.71 -18.17
CA HIS A 186 8.20 -7.08 -19.47
C HIS A 186 9.07 -5.85 -19.78
N ASN A 187 10.22 -5.70 -19.11
CA ASN A 187 11.20 -4.63 -19.31
C ASN A 187 10.68 -3.22 -19.00
N LEU A 188 9.76 -3.13 -18.03
CA LEU A 188 9.39 -1.88 -17.37
C LEU A 188 10.49 -1.40 -16.42
#